data_AF-A0A096F717-F1
#
_entry.id   AF-A0A096F717-F1
#
_cell.length_a   1.000
_cell.length_b   1.000
_cell.length_c   1.000
_cell.angle_alpha   90.00
_cell.angle_beta   90.00
_cell.angle_gamma   90.00
#
_symmetry.space_group_name_H-M   'P 1'
#
loop_
_entity.id
_entity.type
_entity.pdbx_description
1 polymer ?
#
loop_
_entity_poly.entity_id
_entity_poly.type
_entity_poly.pdbx_seq_one_letter_code
_entity_poly.pdbx_strand_id
1 'polypeptide(L)' 'MCDACAGIQRNWRKAPGHAELMQRGNRKEERGSSTATVTRYVCERCGTVWDYENNKQDQRKGWSVVGRI' A
#
# COMPACT_ATOMS: atom_id res chain seq x y z
N MET A 1 15.17 -1.02 -1.70
CA MET A 1 13.94 -1.49 -2.37
C MET A 1 14.33 -2.59 -3.34
N CYS A 2 13.66 -3.75 -3.31
CA CYS A 2 13.96 -4.87 -4.23
C CYS A 2 13.24 -4.71 -5.58
N ASP A 3 13.61 -5.52 -6.57
CA ASP A 3 13.03 -5.52 -7.91
C ASP A 3 11.50 -5.74 -7.90
N ALA A 4 11.03 -6.70 -7.11
CA ALA A 4 9.59 -6.97 -6.96
C ALA A 4 8.82 -5.77 -6.35
N CYS A 5 9.42 -5.04 -5.40
CA CYS A 5 8.84 -3.78 -4.92
C CYS A 5 8.81 -2.71 -6.02
N ALA A 6 9.87 -2.63 -6.85
CA ALA A 6 9.95 -1.66 -7.95
C ALA A 6 8.90 -1.93 -9.04
N GLY A 7 8.50 -3.18 -9.23
CA GLY A 7 7.42 -3.56 -10.13
C GLY A 7 6.00 -3.23 -9.64
N ILE A 8 5.80 -2.82 -8.38
CA ILE A 8 4.46 -2.49 -7.87
C ILE A 8 3.98 -1.18 -8.50
N GLN A 9 2.82 -1.23 -9.15
CA GLN A 9 2.15 -0.03 -9.64
C GLN A 9 1.61 0.81 -8.47
N ARG A 10 2.19 2.00 -8.30
CA ARG A 10 1.80 2.98 -7.27
C ARG A 10 0.54 3.73 -7.66
N ASN A 11 -0.17 4.26 -6.66
CA ASN A 11 -1.31 5.17 -6.85
C ASN A 11 -2.37 4.60 -7.82
N TRP A 12 -2.57 3.29 -7.78
CA TRP A 12 -3.59 2.63 -8.58
C TRP A 12 -4.27 1.52 -7.79
N ARG A 13 -5.59 1.62 -7.67
CA ARG A 13 -6.35 0.74 -6.79
C ARG A 13 -6.49 -0.60 -7.48
N LYS A 14 -6.44 -1.69 -6.70
CA LYS A 14 -6.45 -3.07 -7.19
C LYS A 14 -5.19 -3.48 -7.95
N ALA A 15 -4.16 -2.63 -8.02
CA ALA A 15 -2.86 -3.08 -8.49
C ALA A 15 -2.35 -4.22 -7.59
N PRO A 16 -1.77 -5.29 -8.16
CA PRO A 16 -1.22 -6.38 -7.38
C PRO A 16 0.00 -5.91 -6.58
N GLY A 17 0.15 -6.42 -5.36
CA GLY A 17 1.44 -6.43 -4.67
C GLY A 17 2.30 -7.60 -5.12
N HIS A 18 3.41 -7.87 -4.43
CA HIS A 18 4.18 -9.10 -4.60
C HIS A 18 4.16 -9.96 -3.34
N ALA A 19 4.57 -11.22 -3.47
CA ALA A 19 4.40 -12.26 -2.47
C ALA A 19 5.06 -11.97 -1.10
N GLU A 20 6.10 -11.14 -1.05
CA GLU A 20 6.88 -10.91 0.17
C GLU A 20 6.37 -9.71 0.99
N LEU A 21 5.25 -9.10 0.58
CA LEU A 21 4.58 -8.05 1.33
C LEU A 21 3.73 -8.65 2.45
N MET A 22 4.23 -8.55 3.69
CA MET A 22 3.51 -8.98 4.88
C MET A 22 2.68 -7.84 5.46
N GLN A 23 1.39 -8.09 5.66
CA GLN A 23 0.49 -7.15 6.31
C GLN A 23 0.86 -7.00 7.79
N ARG A 24 1.07 -5.75 8.25
CA ARG A 24 1.39 -5.44 9.65
C ARG A 24 0.21 -4.86 10.43
N GLY A 25 -0.75 -4.24 9.73
CA GLY A 25 -1.95 -3.69 10.34
C GLY A 25 -2.77 -2.87 9.36
N ASN A 26 -3.99 -2.52 9.75
CA ASN A 26 -4.85 -1.62 8.99
C ASN A 26 -5.42 -0.53 9.89
N ARG A 27 -5.70 0.63 9.29
CA ARG A 27 -6.40 1.75 9.92
C ARG A 27 -7.44 2.30 8.95
N LYS A 28 -8.53 2.82 9.49
CA LYS A 28 -9.51 3.58 8.72
C LYS A 28 -9.14 5.06 8.82
N GLU A 29 -9.14 5.76 7.71
CA GLU A 29 -8.94 7.21 7.67
C GLU A 29 -10.12 7.88 6.99
N GLU A 30 -10.59 8.96 7.60
CA GLU A 30 -11.59 9.84 7.00
C GLU A 30 -10.92 10.71 5.93
N ARG A 31 -11.43 10.60 4.70
CA ARG A 31 -11.00 11.35 3.52
C ARG A 31 -12.19 12.17 3.06
N GLY A 32 -12.44 13.28 3.74
CA GLY A 32 -13.57 14.16 3.49
C GLY A 32 -14.90 13.42 3.63
N SER A 33 -15.62 13.24 2.52
CA SER A 33 -16.90 12.52 2.46
C SER A 33 -16.76 10.99 2.35
N SER A 34 -15.55 10.43 2.31
CA SER A 34 -15.29 8.98 2.27
C SER A 34 -14.52 8.49 3.47
N THR A 35 -14.67 7.20 3.77
CA THR A 35 -13.70 6.45 4.57
C THR A 35 -12.78 5.66 3.63
N ALA A 36 -11.47 5.77 3.86
CA ALA A 36 -10.46 4.94 3.22
C ALA A 36 -9.92 3.93 4.24
N THR A 37 -9.65 2.70 3.80
CA THR A 37 -8.92 1.74 4.63
C THR A 37 -7.47 1.72 4.16
N VAL A 38 -6.56 2.15 5.01
CA VAL A 38 -5.12 2.12 4.76
C VAL A 38 -4.54 0.91 5.46
N THR A 39 -3.90 0.03 4.70
CA THR A 39 -3.27 -1.19 5.22
C THR A 39 -1.77 -1.09 5.05
N ARG A 40 -1.03 -1.26 6.14
CA ARG A 40 0.44 -1.25 6.13
C ARG A 40 0.98 -2.63 5.83
N TYR A 41 1.93 -2.67 4.92
CA TYR A 41 2.71 -3.82 4.52
C TYR A 41 4.19 -3.54 4.68
N VAL A 42 4.95 -4.58 5.00
CA VAL A 42 6.40 -4.55 5.03
C VAL A 42 6.91 -5.67 4.13
N CYS A 43 7.83 -5.33 3.24
CA CYS A 43 8.49 -6.31 2.40
C CYS A 43 9.54 -7.06 3.23
N GLU A 44 9.34 -8.35 3.49
CA GLU A 44 10.27 -9.16 4.30
C GLU A 44 11.63 -9.35 3.62
N ARG A 45 11.72 -9.15 2.29
CA ARG A 45 12.97 -9.26 1.54
C ARG A 45 13.89 -8.07 1.69
N CYS A 46 13.34 -6.86 1.71
CA CYS A 46 14.15 -5.64 1.60
C CYS A 46 13.80 -4.56 2.62
N GLY A 47 12.80 -4.78 3.47
CA GLY A 47 12.36 -3.86 4.51
C GLY A 47 11.53 -2.68 3.99
N THR A 48 11.25 -2.56 2.70
CA THR A 48 10.44 -1.44 2.19
C THR A 48 9.03 -1.49 2.77
N VAL A 49 8.61 -0.37 3.37
CA VAL A 49 7.29 -0.20 3.98
C VAL A 49 6.34 0.43 2.98
N TRP A 50 5.20 -0.22 2.80
CA TRP A 50 4.15 0.17 1.88
C TRP A 50 2.85 0.40 2.64
N ASP A 51 2.13 1.46 2.31
CA ASP A 51 0.72 1.59 2.67
C ASP A 51 -0.12 1.34 1.40
N TYR A 52 -1.14 0.48 1.51
CA TYR A 52 -2.17 0.30 0.49
C TYR A 52 -3.44 1.01 0.94
N GLU A 53 -3.83 2.07 0.22
CA GLU A 53 -5.07 2.79 0.47
C GLU A 53 -6.21 2.26 -0.40
N ASN A 54 -7.21 1.64 0.23
CA ASN A 54 -8.46 1.29 -0.41
C ASN A 54 -9.49 2.40 -0.19
N ASN A 55 -9.50 3.36 -1.10
CA ASN A 55 -10.58 4.35 -1.23
C ASN A 55 -11.44 3.98 -2.43
N LYS A 56 -12.73 3.69 -2.23
CA LYS A 56 -13.64 3.33 -3.33
C LYS A 56 -13.96 4.51 -4.26
N GLN A 57 -13.82 5.75 -3.78
CA GLN A 57 -14.13 6.96 -4.53
C GLN A 57 -12.95 7.48 -5.37
N ASP A 58 -11.76 6.94 -5.18
CA ASP A 58 -10.56 7.41 -5.88
C ASP A 58 -9.71 6.23 -6.38
N GLN A 59 -9.76 6.00 -7.69
CA GLN A 59 -9.01 4.94 -8.37
C GLN A 59 -7.50 5.21 -8.39
N ARG A 60 -7.07 6.45 -8.19
CA ARG A 60 -5.66 6.85 -8.09
C ARG A 60 -5.08 6.62 -6.69
N LYS A 61 -5.85 6.03 -5.77
CA LYS A 61 -5.33 5.48 -4.51
C LYS A 61 -4.84 4.06 -4.70
N GLY A 62 -4.03 3.55 -3.78
CA GLY A 62 -3.45 2.21 -3.88
C GLY A 62 -2.12 2.15 -3.15
N TRP A 63 -1.12 1.53 -3.76
CA TRP A 63 0.20 1.36 -3.16
C TRP A 63 0.99 2.67 -3.08
N SER A 64 1.52 2.95 -1.90
CA SER A 64 2.44 4.05 -1.63
C SER A 64 3.60 3.59 -0.76
N VAL A 65 4.83 3.90 -1.16
CA VAL A 65 6.01 3.72 -0.29
C VAL A 65 5.94 4.76 0.82
N VAL A 66 6.00 4.33 2.07
CA VAL A 66 5.97 5.20 3.26
C VAL A 66 7.26 5.17 4.06
N GLY A 67 8.19 4.29 3.71
CA GLY A 67 9.51 4.23 4.35
C GLY A 67 10.23 2.92 4.11
N ARG A 68 11.22 2.64 4.95
CA ARG A 68 11.97 1.40 4.99
C ARG A 68 12.38 1.14 6.44
N ILE A 69 12.26 -0.12 6.88
CA ILE A 69 12.84 -0.59 8.14
C ILE A 69 14.26 -1.10 7.93
#